data_AF-A0A838EMD3-F1
#
_entry.id   AF-A0A838EMD3-F1
#
_cell.length_a   1.000
_cell.length_b   1.000
_cell.length_c   1.000
_cell.angle_alpha   90.00
_cell.angle_beta   90.00
_cell.angle_gamma   90.00
#
_symmetry.space_group_name_H-M   'P 1'
#
loop_
_entity.id
_entity.type
_entity.pdbx_description
1 polymer ?
#
loop_
_entity_poly.entity_id
_entity_poly.type
_entity_poly.pdbx_seq_one_letter_code
_entity_poly.pdbx_strand_id
1 'polypeptide(L)'
;MAQHILGGENALSRSTSSVPSLHSILWLRLVFGLTTLLGSAISFFALSWDIQWHTFVGRDRTLTPPHVLLLSGIVVCGLATLAAVTIETLWIKKNQAHRCFGQRSNKAGVSAAGRR
;
A
#
# COMPACT_ATOMS: atom_id res chain seq x y z
N MET A 1 47.10 -31.94 -22.78
CA MET A 1 46.25 -31.13 -23.69
C MET A 1 45.06 -30.67 -22.88
N ALA A 2 44.94 -29.36 -22.68
CA ALA A 2 44.19 -28.72 -21.61
C ALA A 2 42.66 -28.86 -21.75
N GLN A 3 42.01 -28.81 -20.59
CA GLN A 3 40.57 -28.83 -20.40
C GLN A 3 39.95 -27.49 -20.81
N HIS A 4 38.79 -27.49 -21.46
CA HIS A 4 37.91 -26.32 -21.43
C HIS A 4 36.44 -26.74 -21.39
N ILE A 5 35.95 -26.93 -20.16
CA ILE A 5 34.54 -27.04 -19.81
C ILE A 5 33.94 -25.62 -19.92
N LEU A 6 33.24 -25.34 -21.01
CA LEU A 6 32.35 -24.17 -21.14
C LEU A 6 30.92 -24.58 -20.79
N GLY A 7 30.71 -24.91 -19.52
CA GLY A 7 29.39 -25.25 -18.96
C GLY A 7 28.91 -24.25 -17.90
N GLY A 8 29.54 -23.07 -17.80
CA GLY A 8 29.41 -22.18 -16.64
C GLY A 8 28.61 -20.89 -16.83
N GLU A 9 28.21 -20.53 -18.05
CA GLU A 9 27.71 -19.16 -18.32
C GLU A 9 26.19 -19.01 -18.19
N ASN A 10 25.44 -20.12 -18.09
CA ASN A 10 23.96 -20.08 -18.07
C ASN A 10 23.37 -19.95 -16.65
N ALA A 11 24.18 -20.16 -15.60
CA ALA A 11 23.71 -20.20 -14.21
C ALA A 11 23.70 -18.83 -13.52
N LEU A 12 24.36 -17.82 -14.09
CA LEU A 12 24.46 -16.47 -13.50
C LEU A 12 23.38 -15.49 -13.98
N SER A 13 22.57 -15.85 -14.98
CA SER A 13 21.66 -14.91 -15.65
C SER A 13 20.25 -14.76 -15.04
N ARG A 14 19.94 -15.33 -13.87
CA ARG A 14 18.53 -15.35 -13.40
C ARG A 14 18.34 -15.11 -11.90
N SER A 15 18.88 -14.01 -11.39
CA SER A 15 18.42 -13.45 -10.13
C SER A 15 18.26 -11.93 -10.25
N THR A 16 17.37 -11.50 -11.14
CA THR A 16 16.82 -10.15 -11.09
C THR A 16 15.93 -10.08 -9.85
N SER A 17 16.48 -9.56 -8.76
CA SER A 17 15.70 -9.25 -7.56
C SER A 17 14.62 -8.25 -7.97
N SER A 18 13.37 -8.70 -7.96
CA SER A 18 12.19 -7.85 -8.13
C SER A 18 12.03 -6.99 -6.87
N VAL A 19 12.96 -6.08 -6.64
CA VAL A 19 12.74 -4.98 -5.71
C VAL A 19 11.65 -4.12 -6.32
N PRO A 20 10.55 -3.83 -5.59
CA PRO A 20 9.56 -2.88 -6.08
C PRO A 20 10.29 -1.59 -6.42
N SER A 21 9.98 -1.02 -7.58
CA SER A 21 10.59 0.25 -7.94
C SER A 21 10.16 1.30 -6.91
N LEU A 22 11.10 2.10 -6.41
CA LEU A 22 10.82 3.21 -5.49
C LEU A 22 9.70 4.11 -6.05
N HIS A 23 9.70 4.26 -7.37
CA HIS A 23 8.65 4.92 -8.14
C HIS A 23 7.27 4.26 -7.92
N SER A 24 7.13 2.95 -8.05
CA SER A 24 5.86 2.24 -7.81
C SER A 24 5.31 2.47 -6.40
N ILE A 25 6.16 2.52 -5.38
CA ILE A 25 5.76 2.80 -4.00
C ILE A 25 5.32 4.26 -3.86
N LEU A 26 6.08 5.18 -4.45
CA LEU A 26 5.76 6.60 -4.43
C LEU A 26 4.41 6.88 -5.13
N TRP A 27 4.17 6.30 -6.30
CA TRP A 27 2.90 6.43 -7.03
C TRP A 27 1.72 5.89 -6.23
N LEU A 28 1.86 4.72 -5.61
CA LEU A 28 0.82 4.14 -4.79
C LEU A 28 0.44 5.09 -3.64
N ARG A 29 1.44 5.63 -2.93
CA ARG A 29 1.24 6.58 -1.83
C ARG A 29 0.64 7.91 -2.29
N LEU A 30 1.11 8.44 -3.41
CA LEU A 30 0.59 9.69 -3.97
C LEU A 30 -0.88 9.56 -4.38
N VAL A 31 -1.27 8.43 -4.98
CA VAL A 31 -2.68 8.19 -5.36
C VAL A 31 -3.57 8.16 -4.11
N PHE A 32 -3.22 7.37 -3.08
CA PHE A 32 -4.00 7.33 -1.84
C PHE A 32 -4.04 8.67 -1.11
N GLY A 33 -2.91 9.39 -1.10
CA GLY A 33 -2.82 10.73 -0.53
C GLY A 33 -3.74 11.73 -1.26
N LEU A 34 -3.71 11.73 -2.60
CA LEU A 34 -4.54 12.60 -3.41
C LEU A 34 -6.03 12.28 -3.26
N THR A 35 -6.41 10.99 -3.21
CA THR A 35 -7.79 10.58 -2.96
C THR A 35 -8.28 11.09 -1.60
N THR A 36 -7.46 10.99 -0.56
CA THR A 36 -7.79 11.49 0.78
C THR A 36 -7.90 13.02 0.79
N LEU A 37 -7.02 13.71 0.06
CA LEU A 37 -7.07 15.16 -0.10
C LEU A 37 -8.36 15.62 -0.79
N LEU A 38 -8.75 14.94 -1.87
CA LEU A 38 -9.98 15.21 -2.59
C LEU A 38 -11.22 14.96 -1.72
N GLY A 39 -11.26 13.84 -0.99
CA GLY A 39 -12.36 13.55 -0.05
C GLY A 39 -12.47 14.58 1.07
N SER A 40 -11.33 15.08 1.57
CA SER A 40 -11.28 16.16 2.56
C SER A 40 -11.79 17.49 2.00
N ALA A 41 -11.40 17.84 0.77
CA ALA A 41 -11.90 19.05 0.08
C ALA A 41 -13.42 19.00 -0.13
N ILE A 42 -13.96 17.84 -0.52
CA ILE A 42 -15.41 17.62 -0.66
C ILE A 42 -16.10 17.76 0.70
N SER A 43 -15.53 17.19 1.77
CA SER A 43 -16.07 17.28 3.13
C SER A 43 -16.08 18.73 3.63
N PHE A 44 -15.03 19.49 3.34
CA PHE A 44 -14.93 20.91 3.70
C PHE A 44 -15.99 21.75 2.97
N PHE A 45 -16.18 21.49 1.67
CA PHE A 45 -17.23 22.13 0.90
C PHE A 45 -18.62 21.78 1.42
N ALA A 46 -18.87 20.50 1.72
CA ALA A 46 -20.14 20.03 2.28
C ALA A 46 -20.45 20.69 3.63
N LEU A 47 -19.44 20.89 4.49
CA LEU A 47 -19.58 21.58 5.77
C LEU A 47 -19.93 23.07 5.59
N SER A 48 -19.28 23.74 4.64
CA SER A 48 -19.60 25.13 4.33
C SER A 48 -21.01 25.29 3.76
N TRP A 49 -21.45 24.34 2.93
CA TRP A 49 -22.82 24.27 2.45
C TRP A 49 -23.79 24.02 3.61
N ASP A 50 -23.51 23.06 4.50
CA ASP A 50 -24.36 22.73 5.66
C ASP A 50 -24.76 23.98 6.46
N ILE A 51 -23.80 24.86 6.74
CA ILE A 51 -24.02 26.14 7.42
C ILE A 51 -24.98 27.05 6.64
N GLN A 52 -24.78 27.19 5.33
CA GLN A 52 -25.67 28.00 4.50
C GLN A 52 -27.08 27.40 4.45
N TRP A 53 -27.18 26.08 4.33
CA TRP A 53 -28.46 25.36 4.28
C TRP A 53 -29.31 25.59 5.52
N HIS A 54 -28.70 25.47 6.71
CA HIS A 54 -29.36 25.77 7.98
C HIS A 54 -29.89 27.21 8.07
N THR A 55 -29.21 28.15 7.39
CA THR A 55 -29.60 29.57 7.38
C THR A 55 -30.83 29.81 6.48
N PHE A 56 -30.98 29.04 5.39
CA PHE A 56 -32.11 29.19 4.45
C PHE A 56 -33.35 28.37 4.82
N VAL A 57 -33.17 27.13 5.26
CA VAL A 57 -34.29 26.18 5.45
C VAL A 57 -34.74 26.08 6.91
N GLY A 58 -33.90 26.50 7.86
CA GLY A 58 -34.14 26.31 9.29
C GLY A 58 -33.76 24.91 9.78
N ARG A 59 -33.90 24.65 11.09
CA ARG A 59 -33.36 23.47 11.80
C ARG A 59 -33.68 22.11 11.13
N ASP A 60 -32.62 21.41 10.77
CA ASP A 60 -32.65 20.17 10.00
C ASP A 60 -32.97 18.89 10.80
N ARG A 61 -33.41 17.85 10.10
CA ARG A 61 -33.35 16.44 10.54
C ARG A 61 -31.99 15.84 10.17
N THR A 62 -31.59 14.74 10.80
CA THR A 62 -30.25 14.11 10.65
C THR A 62 -29.85 13.64 9.25
N LEU A 63 -30.77 13.63 8.27
CA LEU A 63 -30.54 13.20 6.89
C LEU A 63 -30.93 14.30 5.89
N THR A 64 -30.28 15.46 5.98
CA THR A 64 -30.41 16.52 4.96
C THR A 64 -29.35 16.38 3.85
N PRO A 65 -29.60 16.93 2.65
CA PRO A 65 -28.66 16.87 1.53
C PRO A 65 -27.19 17.23 1.87
N PRO A 66 -26.89 18.31 2.61
CA PRO A 66 -25.50 18.63 2.99
C PRO A 66 -24.89 17.59 3.95
N HIS A 67 -25.68 17.05 4.89
CA HIS A 67 -25.23 15.99 5.80
C HIS A 67 -24.86 14.72 5.03
N VAL A 68 -25.65 14.32 4.03
CA VAL A 68 -25.34 13.13 3.20
C VAL A 68 -24.05 13.35 2.40
N LEU A 69 -23.85 14.56 1.86
CA LEU A 69 -22.62 14.90 1.14
C LEU A 69 -21.39 14.88 2.07
N LEU A 70 -21.52 15.42 3.28
CA LEU A 70 -20.48 15.40 4.30
C LEU A 70 -20.13 13.96 4.71
N LEU A 71 -21.13 13.14 5.00
CA LEU A 71 -20.94 11.72 5.34
C LEU A 71 -20.27 10.96 4.20
N SER A 72 -20.63 11.23 2.95
CA SER A 72 -20.01 10.59 1.78
C SER A 72 -18.52 10.92 1.68
N GLY A 73 -18.12 12.18 1.92
CA GLY A 73 -16.72 12.61 1.93
C GLY A 73 -15.91 11.92 3.03
N ILE A 74 -16.48 11.82 4.23
CA ILE A 74 -15.86 11.11 5.37
C ILE A 74 -15.66 9.62 5.06
N VAL A 75 -16.68 8.97 4.48
CA VAL A 75 -16.60 7.55 4.09
C VAL A 75 -15.53 7.34 3.03
N VAL A 76 -15.42 8.22 2.02
CA VAL A 76 -14.38 8.12 0.99
C VAL A 76 -12.98 8.26 1.60
N CYS A 77 -12.75 9.24 2.47
CA CYS A 77 -11.48 9.38 3.19
C CYS A 77 -11.17 8.16 4.06
N GLY A 78 -12.15 7.64 4.79
CA GLY A 78 -12.00 6.47 5.65
C GLY A 78 -11.65 5.22 4.86
N LEU A 79 -12.36 4.96 3.76
CA LEU A 79 -12.08 3.81 2.89
C LEU A 79 -10.72 3.93 2.19
N ALA A 80 -10.35 5.13 1.71
CA ALA A 80 -9.07 5.35 1.05
C ALA A 80 -7.88 5.11 2.01
N THR A 81 -7.97 5.63 3.23
CA THR A 81 -6.92 5.46 4.25
C THR A 81 -6.85 4.02 4.76
N LEU A 82 -7.99 3.37 4.98
CA LEU A 82 -8.05 1.96 5.36
C LEU A 82 -7.47 1.05 4.27
N ALA A 83 -7.83 1.30 3.01
CA ALA A 83 -7.28 0.57 1.87
C ALA A 83 -5.76 0.76 1.78
N ALA A 84 -5.25 1.98 1.93
CA ALA A 84 -3.82 2.26 1.92
C ALA A 84 -3.07 1.45 2.99
N VAL A 85 -3.55 1.46 4.23
CA VAL A 85 -2.92 0.75 5.35
C VAL A 85 -2.96 -0.76 5.18
N THR A 86 -4.11 -1.31 4.73
CA THR A 86 -4.27 -2.75 4.54
C THR A 86 -3.37 -3.26 3.41
N ILE A 87 -3.29 -2.53 2.29
CA ILE A 87 -2.41 -2.88 1.16
C ILE A 87 -0.94 -2.87 1.60
N GLU A 88 -0.49 -1.82 2.28
CA GLU A 88 0.89 -1.73 2.81
C GLU A 88 1.19 -2.88 3.79
N THR A 89 0.24 -3.20 4.69
CA THR A 89 0.39 -4.28 5.67
C THR A 89 0.50 -5.66 5.01
N LEU A 90 -0.37 -5.95 4.03
CA LEU A 90 -0.35 -7.21 3.29
C LEU A 90 0.93 -7.37 2.47
N TRP A 91 1.41 -6.27 1.90
CA TRP A 91 2.66 -6.26 1.14
C TRP A 91 3.88 -6.57 2.02
N ILE A 92 3.96 -5.96 3.22
CA ILE A 92 5.01 -6.24 4.20
C ILE A 92 4.95 -7.71 4.64
N LYS A 93 3.76 -8.24 4.97
CA LYS A 93 3.59 -9.63 5.43
C LYS A 93 4.08 -10.64 4.39
N LYS A 94 3.76 -10.42 3.10
CA LYS A 94 4.24 -11.27 2.01
C LYS A 94 5.77 -11.25 1.92
N ASN A 95 6.38 -10.05 2.00
CA ASN A 95 7.83 -9.92 1.91
C ASN A 95 8.58 -10.50 3.12
N GLN A 96 7.99 -10.49 4.31
CA GLN A 96 8.58 -11.14 5.49
C GLN A 96 8.63 -12.67 5.37
N ALA A 97 7.59 -13.29 4.79
CA ALA A 97 7.53 -14.74 4.60
C ALA A 97 8.69 -15.27 3.75
N HIS A 98 9.07 -14.53 2.70
CA HIS A 98 10.22 -14.88 1.85
C HIS A 98 11.57 -14.78 2.59
N ARG A 99 11.75 -13.80 3.49
CA ARG A 99 13.01 -13.63 4.24
C ARG A 99 13.23 -14.73 5.28
N CYS A 100 12.18 -15.10 6.02
CA CYS A 100 12.28 -16.18 7.02
C CYS A 100 12.63 -17.54 6.38
N PHE A 101 12.09 -17.83 5.20
CA PHE A 101 12.39 -19.07 4.49
C PHE A 101 13.86 -19.13 4.02
N GLY A 102 14.35 -18.02 3.44
CA GLY A 102 15.76 -17.92 3.03
C GLY A 102 16.74 -18.00 4.21
N GLN A 103 16.39 -17.38 5.34
CA GLN A 103 17.24 -17.40 6.53
C GLN A 103 17.30 -18.80 7.18
N ARG A 104 16.20 -19.56 7.15
CA ARG A 104 16.15 -20.94 7.67
C ARG A 104 16.95 -21.92 6.80
N SER A 105 16.88 -21.77 5.48
CA SER A 105 17.70 -22.54 4.55
C SER A 105 19.20 -22.30 4.78
N ASN A 106 19.60 -21.04 5.00
CA ASN A 106 21.00 -20.69 5.19
C ASN A 106 21.56 -21.28 6.51
N LYS A 107 20.78 -21.24 7.60
CA LYS A 107 21.17 -21.87 8.87
C LYS A 107 21.31 -23.40 8.77
N ALA A 108 20.47 -24.06 7.96
CA ALA A 108 20.57 -25.50 7.73
C ALA A 108 21.83 -25.89 6.94
N GLY A 109 22.21 -25.10 5.93
CA GLY A 109 23.43 -25.32 5.15
C GLY A 109 24.71 -25.15 5.97
N VAL A 110 24.77 -24.12 6.83
CA VAL A 110 25.91 -23.89 7.73
C VAL A 110 26.05 -25.00 8.78
N SER A 111 24.93 -25.51 9.33
CA SER A 111 24.95 -26.59 10.32
C SER A 111 25.34 -27.96 9.74
N ALA A 112 25.18 -28.16 8.43
CA ALA A 112 25.66 -29.35 7.72
C ALA A 112 27.14 -29.27 7.33
N ALA A 113 27.66 -28.06 7.07
CA ALA A 113 29.07 -27.84 6.70
C ALA A 113 30.02 -27.93 7.91
N GLY A 114 29.59 -27.54 9.11
CA GLY A 114 30.39 -27.59 10.34
C GLY A 114 30.44 -28.95 11.05
N ARG A 115 29.97 -30.02 10.39
CA ARG A 115 29.90 -31.39 10.96
C ARG A 115 30.78 -32.39 10.20
N ARG A 116 31.82 -31.90 9.51
CA ARG A 116 32.90 -32.67 8.89
C ARG A 116 34.23 -32.30 9.52
#